data_AF-A0A9D8IN96-F1
#
_entry.id   AF-A0A9D8IN96-F1
#
_cell.length_a   1.000
_cell.length_b   1.000
_cell.length_c   1.000
_cell.angle_alpha   90.00
_cell.angle_beta   90.00
_cell.angle_gamma   90.00
#
_symmetry.space_group_name_H-M   'P 1'
#
loop_
_entity.id
_entity.type
_entity.pdbx_description
1 polymer ?
#
loop_
_entity_poly.entity_id
_entity_poly.type
_entity_poly.pdbx_seq_one_letter_code
_entity_poly.pdbx_strand_id
1 'polypeptide(L)'
;MFRLPSGWSRSLPTTAELSFLRWGRWGISGPFVAGQLSFEVKRQINWRSPMPKTCGSGQATTLSPQQMDQLLDAAPAPDHRALWAVMRWTGSRVSETLALRWGAIHEDRIVFAAKTTKTRTTREPFISPRLRQELEMYRGEWALRYGRRPGSHDWLFCGRWATESLTRQAADKALRTTLNGAGLPSGCSLHSFRRSLATTMANSGTNLRIIQRFTGHRSLQQLAAYIDVETSHERAALAALG
;
A
#
# COMPACT_ATOMS: atom_id res chain seq x y z
N MET A 1 37.52 42.51 48.32
CA MET A 1 36.08 42.74 48.06
C MET A 1 35.93 43.21 46.62
N PHE A 2 35.75 42.32 45.64
CA PHE A 2 35.39 42.72 44.27
C PHE A 2 34.53 41.64 43.59
N ARG A 3 33.43 42.10 43.00
CA ARG A 3 32.29 41.36 42.43
C ARG A 3 32.65 40.54 41.19
N LEU A 4 31.94 39.41 41.02
CA LEU A 4 31.81 38.67 39.76
C LEU A 4 30.88 39.39 38.77
N PRO A 5 31.09 39.21 37.45
CA PRO A 5 30.02 39.24 36.47
C PRO A 5 29.75 37.84 35.86
N SER A 6 28.48 37.62 35.58
CA SER A 6 27.87 36.42 35.02
C SER A 6 27.80 36.43 33.50
N GLY A 7 27.93 35.26 32.87
CA GLY A 7 27.11 34.91 31.70
C GLY A 7 27.83 34.30 30.49
N TRP A 8 27.56 33.00 30.29
CA TRP A 8 27.59 32.22 29.04
C TRP A 8 28.94 31.74 28.49
N SER A 9 29.21 30.43 28.67
CA SER A 9 30.03 29.62 27.76
C SER A 9 29.23 28.41 27.26
N ARG A 10 29.22 28.21 25.94
CA ARG A 10 28.91 26.92 25.30
C ARG A 10 30.24 26.30 24.88
N SER A 11 30.56 25.12 25.39
CA SER A 11 31.52 24.21 24.76
C SER A 11 31.08 22.77 25.00
N LEU A 12 31.05 22.02 23.91
CA LEU A 12 30.72 20.60 23.83
C LEU A 12 31.82 19.78 24.51
N PRO A 13 31.51 18.61 25.12
CA PRO A 13 32.53 17.65 25.47
C PRO A 13 33.03 16.89 24.24
N THR A 14 34.34 16.71 24.29
CA THR A 14 35.28 16.14 23.33
C THR A 14 35.30 14.61 23.41
N THR A 15 35.42 13.99 22.24
CA THR A 15 36.07 12.72 21.85
C THR A 15 36.40 11.63 22.89
N ALA A 16 35.94 10.42 22.59
CA ALA A 16 36.62 9.11 22.68
C ALA A 16 35.53 8.06 22.47
N GLU A 17 35.64 6.95 21.77
CA GLU A 17 36.64 6.19 21.02
C GLU A 17 35.74 5.23 20.21
N LEU A 18 36.13 4.76 19.03
CA LEU A 18 35.91 3.35 18.68
C LEU A 18 36.71 3.00 17.44
N SER A 19 37.57 2.04 17.68
CA SER A 19 38.57 1.44 16.83
C SER A 19 37.96 0.58 15.71
N PHE A 20 38.69 0.60 14.60
CA PHE A 20 38.69 -0.30 13.45
C PHE A 20 38.38 -1.77 13.81
N LEU A 21 37.39 -2.39 13.14
CA LEU A 21 37.50 -3.15 11.88
C LEU A 21 38.28 -4.48 11.95
N ARG A 22 37.50 -5.57 11.90
CA ARG A 22 37.75 -6.79 11.14
C ARG A 22 36.37 -7.10 10.53
N TRP A 23 36.17 -7.18 9.23
CA TRP A 23 36.44 -8.34 8.39
C TRP A 23 36.44 -7.88 6.93
N GLY A 24 37.40 -8.37 6.16
CA GLY A 24 37.45 -8.15 4.72
C GLY A 24 36.65 -9.19 3.93
N ARG A 25 36.72 -8.96 2.60
CA ARG A 25 36.52 -9.91 1.50
C ARG A 25 35.12 -9.95 0.89
N TRP A 26 34.82 -9.00 0.01
CA TRP A 26 34.37 -9.24 -1.37
C TRP A 26 34.89 -8.11 -2.25
N GLY A 27 35.67 -8.46 -3.27
CA GLY A 27 36.26 -7.50 -4.20
C GLY A 27 35.25 -7.05 -5.25
N ILE A 28 34.96 -5.76 -5.28
CA ILE A 28 34.56 -5.02 -6.48
C ILE A 28 35.19 -3.63 -6.33
N SER A 29 36.24 -3.38 -7.10
CA SER A 29 36.90 -2.08 -7.20
C SER A 29 36.10 -1.17 -8.12
N GLY A 30 35.48 -0.12 -7.56
CA GLY A 30 34.87 0.99 -8.28
C GLY A 30 34.67 2.19 -7.35
N PRO A 31 34.94 3.44 -7.78
CA PRO A 31 34.88 4.59 -6.91
C PRO A 31 33.43 4.90 -6.49
N PHE A 32 33.22 4.97 -5.18
CA PHE A 32 31.98 5.40 -4.54
C PHE A 32 31.82 6.91 -4.71
N VAL A 33 30.98 7.35 -5.65
CA VAL A 33 30.62 8.77 -5.79
C VAL A 33 29.48 9.05 -4.82
N ALA A 34 29.83 9.59 -3.66
CA ALA A 34 28.89 10.17 -2.72
C ALA A 34 28.43 11.55 -3.22
N GLY A 35 27.11 11.71 -3.36
CA GLY A 35 26.42 12.99 -3.14
C GLY A 35 26.59 14.07 -4.22
N GLN A 36 25.67 14.08 -5.21
CA GLN A 36 25.23 15.34 -5.82
C GLN A 36 23.95 15.22 -6.65
N LEU A 37 22.86 14.66 -6.09
CA LEU A 37 21.53 14.78 -6.72
C LEU A 37 20.46 14.99 -5.65
N SER A 38 20.55 16.12 -4.95
CA SER A 38 19.57 16.46 -3.92
C SER A 38 19.33 17.96 -3.77
N PHE A 39 19.25 18.76 -4.85
CA PHE A 39 18.83 20.17 -4.69
C PHE A 39 18.01 20.81 -5.83
N GLU A 40 17.80 20.15 -6.97
CA GLU A 40 17.19 20.79 -8.17
C GLU A 40 15.78 20.29 -8.55
N VAL A 41 14.90 19.93 -7.59
CA VAL A 41 13.47 19.62 -7.90
C VAL A 41 12.49 20.38 -6.99
N LYS A 42 12.97 21.24 -6.08
CA LYS A 42 12.11 21.92 -5.08
C LYS A 42 11.53 23.28 -5.52
N ARG A 43 11.64 23.70 -6.79
CA ARG A 43 11.13 25.00 -7.25
C ARG A 43 10.33 24.89 -8.54
N GLN A 44 9.17 24.23 -8.50
CA GLN A 44 8.03 24.51 -9.39
C GLN A 44 6.84 23.63 -9.01
N ILE A 45 6.18 23.93 -7.89
CA ILE A 45 4.84 23.41 -7.61
C ILE A 45 3.96 24.61 -7.33
N ASN A 46 3.34 25.12 -8.40
CA ASN A 46 2.25 26.09 -8.30
C ASN A 46 1.00 25.34 -7.85
N TRP A 47 0.65 25.44 -6.57
CA TRP A 47 -0.50 24.74 -5.98
C TRP A 47 -1.86 25.38 -6.32
N ARG A 48 -1.88 26.51 -7.04
CA ARG A 48 -3.09 27.32 -7.28
C ARG A 48 -3.86 26.98 -8.56
N SER A 49 -3.42 26.03 -9.37
CA SER A 49 -4.21 25.60 -10.52
C SER A 49 -5.37 24.72 -10.05
N PRO A 50 -6.64 25.09 -10.29
CA PRO A 50 -7.75 24.19 -10.01
C PRO A 50 -7.55 22.93 -10.85
N MET A 51 -7.52 21.77 -10.20
CA MET A 51 -7.41 20.49 -10.90
C MET A 51 -8.55 20.40 -11.91
N PRO A 52 -8.28 19.99 -13.17
CA PRO A 52 -9.35 19.71 -14.11
C PRO A 52 -10.21 18.63 -13.46
N LYS A 53 -11.42 19.00 -13.06
CA LYS A 53 -12.43 18.04 -12.63
C LYS A 53 -12.64 17.17 -13.85
N THR A 54 -12.24 15.91 -13.80
CA THR A 54 -12.53 14.96 -14.86
C THR A 54 -14.03 14.93 -15.07
N CYS A 55 -14.48 15.52 -16.17
CA CYS A 55 -15.86 15.49 -16.65
C CYS A 55 -16.13 14.06 -17.13
N GLY A 56 -16.40 13.16 -16.19
CA GLY A 56 -16.66 11.75 -16.44
C GLY A 56 -17.11 11.11 -15.14
N SER A 57 -18.42 11.14 -14.88
CA SER A 57 -19.16 10.39 -13.84
C SER A 57 -18.49 10.15 -12.47
N GLY A 58 -17.53 10.95 -11.99
CA GLY A 58 -16.95 10.87 -10.64
C GLY A 58 -16.38 9.50 -10.21
N GLN A 59 -16.19 8.58 -11.14
CA GLN A 59 -15.84 7.20 -10.86
C GLN A 59 -14.32 7.02 -10.91
N ALA A 60 -13.74 6.43 -9.86
CA ALA A 60 -12.29 6.25 -9.76
C ALA A 60 -11.76 5.36 -10.89
N THR A 61 -10.70 5.80 -11.56
CA THR A 61 -10.06 5.09 -12.69
C THR A 61 -9.57 3.72 -12.24
N THR A 62 -9.77 2.68 -13.07
CA THR A 62 -9.21 1.34 -12.84
C THR A 62 -7.80 1.25 -13.41
N LEU A 63 -6.93 0.54 -12.71
CA LEU A 63 -5.58 0.16 -13.17
C LEU A 63 -5.59 -1.28 -13.72
N SER A 64 -4.78 -1.52 -14.76
CA SER A 64 -4.49 -2.85 -15.27
C SER A 64 -3.60 -3.66 -14.30
N PRO A 65 -3.52 -5.00 -14.44
CA PRO A 65 -2.64 -5.82 -13.62
C PRO A 65 -1.17 -5.36 -13.66
N GLN A 66 -0.68 -4.96 -14.83
CA GLN A 66 0.69 -4.47 -15.04
C GLN A 66 0.92 -3.13 -14.34
N GLN A 67 -0.04 -2.21 -14.43
CA GLN A 67 0.02 -0.92 -13.71
C GLN A 67 -0.03 -1.12 -12.19
N MET A 68 -0.77 -2.12 -11.72
CA MET A 68 -0.78 -2.50 -10.31
C MET A 68 0.58 -3.06 -9.85
N ASP A 69 1.26 -3.86 -10.67
CA ASP A 69 2.62 -4.33 -10.38
C ASP A 69 3.59 -3.14 -10.29
N GLN A 70 3.57 -2.24 -11.29
CA GLN A 70 4.37 -1.00 -11.30
C GLN A 70 4.11 -0.13 -10.05
N LEU A 71 2.86 -0.04 -9.61
CA LEU A 71 2.49 0.71 -8.41
C LEU A 71 3.10 0.08 -7.13
N LEU A 72 3.10 -1.25 -7.02
CA LEU A 72 3.70 -1.94 -5.87
C LEU A 72 5.22 -1.80 -5.85
N ASP A 73 5.87 -1.84 -7.02
CA ASP A 73 7.31 -1.67 -7.14
C ASP A 73 7.75 -0.23 -6.84
N ALA A 74 6.93 0.76 -7.19
CA ALA A 74 7.16 2.17 -6.89
C ALA A 74 6.74 2.59 -5.47
N ALA A 75 6.40 1.65 -4.59
CA ALA A 75 5.94 1.95 -3.25
C ALA A 75 7.02 2.67 -2.41
N PRO A 76 6.67 3.76 -1.71
CA PRO A 76 7.66 4.59 -1.01
C PRO A 76 8.17 3.95 0.29
N ALA A 77 7.44 2.97 0.82
CA ALA A 77 7.83 2.21 2.01
C ALA A 77 7.20 0.81 2.00
N PRO A 78 7.79 -0.17 2.73
CA PRO A 78 7.24 -1.52 2.84
C PRO A 78 5.78 -1.55 3.32
N ASP A 79 5.37 -0.64 4.21
CA ASP A 79 3.99 -0.59 4.71
C ASP A 79 2.99 -0.23 3.62
N HIS A 80 3.37 0.69 2.74
CA HIS A 80 2.52 1.10 1.61
C HIS A 80 2.43 0.01 0.56
N ARG A 81 3.55 -0.67 0.27
CA ARG A 81 3.58 -1.85 -0.61
C ARG A 81 2.64 -2.93 -0.11
N ALA A 82 2.79 -3.33 1.15
CA ALA A 82 1.96 -4.35 1.77
C ALA A 82 0.48 -3.94 1.87
N LEU A 83 0.20 -2.65 2.16
CA LEU A 83 -1.16 -2.12 2.19
C LEU A 83 -1.84 -2.26 0.83
N TRP A 84 -1.17 -1.82 -0.23
CA TRP A 84 -1.68 -1.88 -1.60
C TRP A 84 -1.79 -3.32 -2.09
N ALA A 85 -0.86 -4.19 -1.71
CA ALA A 85 -0.93 -5.63 -1.96
C ALA A 85 -2.23 -6.22 -1.36
N VAL A 86 -2.46 -6.04 -0.06
CA VAL A 86 -3.68 -6.54 0.58
C VAL A 86 -4.93 -6.00 -0.13
N MET A 87 -4.97 -4.69 -0.42
CA MET A 87 -6.11 -4.09 -1.12
C MET A 87 -6.32 -4.65 -2.53
N ARG A 88 -5.25 -4.88 -3.28
CA ARG A 88 -5.27 -5.44 -4.63
C ARG A 88 -5.85 -6.85 -4.65
N TRP A 89 -5.40 -7.73 -3.77
CA TRP A 89 -5.79 -9.15 -3.80
C TRP A 89 -7.06 -9.48 -2.99
N THR A 90 -7.44 -8.65 -2.02
CA THR A 90 -8.66 -8.87 -1.21
C THR A 90 -9.83 -7.97 -1.57
N GLY A 91 -9.57 -6.89 -2.32
CA GLY A 91 -10.59 -5.87 -2.62
C GLY A 91 -11.19 -5.24 -1.38
N SER A 92 -10.45 -5.14 -0.27
CA SER A 92 -10.92 -4.53 0.99
C SER A 92 -11.04 -3.00 0.88
N ARG A 93 -11.87 -2.38 1.75
CA ARG A 93 -11.86 -0.91 1.86
C ARG A 93 -10.59 -0.50 2.58
N VAL A 94 -10.02 0.65 2.22
CA VAL A 94 -8.83 1.15 2.92
C VAL A 94 -9.03 1.24 4.44
N SER A 95 -10.20 1.67 4.91
CA SER A 95 -10.48 1.74 6.36
C SER A 95 -10.52 0.37 7.03
N GLU A 96 -10.97 -0.66 6.31
CA GLU A 96 -10.97 -2.05 6.80
C GLU A 96 -9.54 -2.59 6.84
N THR A 97 -8.74 -2.29 5.80
CA THR A 97 -7.34 -2.73 5.72
C THR A 97 -6.46 -2.07 6.77
N LEU A 98 -6.60 -0.75 6.98
CA LEU A 98 -5.80 0.00 7.96
C LEU A 98 -6.09 -0.43 9.41
N ALA A 99 -7.27 -0.98 9.66
CA ALA A 99 -7.66 -1.50 10.97
C ALA A 99 -7.29 -2.99 11.17
N LEU A 100 -6.57 -3.61 10.23
CA LEU A 100 -6.07 -4.97 10.40
C LEU A 100 -4.97 -5.03 11.46
N ARG A 101 -4.95 -6.15 12.16
CA ARG A 101 -3.88 -6.54 13.07
C ARG A 101 -3.22 -7.81 12.57
N TRP A 102 -2.01 -8.09 13.02
CA TRP A 102 -1.30 -9.32 12.64
C TRP A 102 -2.07 -10.58 13.02
N GLY A 103 -2.85 -10.57 14.11
CA GLY A 103 -3.70 -11.70 14.50
C GLY A 103 -4.89 -11.98 13.56
N ALA A 104 -5.19 -11.08 12.61
CA ALA A 104 -6.21 -11.29 11.59
C ALA A 104 -5.68 -12.00 10.34
N ILE A 105 -4.36 -12.16 10.22
CA ILE A 105 -3.70 -12.86 9.12
C ILE A 105 -3.52 -14.32 9.53
N HIS A 106 -4.33 -15.20 8.94
CA HIS A 106 -4.19 -16.64 9.10
C HIS A 106 -3.36 -17.22 7.96
N GLU A 107 -3.16 -18.54 7.99
CA GLU A 107 -2.47 -19.23 6.92
C GLU A 107 -3.21 -19.03 5.61
N ASP A 108 -4.45 -19.44 5.46
CA ASP A 108 -5.17 -19.44 4.17
C ASP A 108 -6.05 -18.20 3.91
N ARG A 109 -6.34 -17.39 4.94
CA ARG A 109 -7.32 -16.30 4.88
C ARG A 109 -6.93 -15.06 5.68
N ILE A 110 -7.50 -13.91 5.32
CA ILE A 110 -7.45 -12.67 6.09
C ILE A 110 -8.84 -12.39 6.67
N VAL A 111 -8.94 -12.18 7.98
CA VAL A 111 -10.24 -11.93 8.63
C VAL A 111 -10.49 -10.44 8.79
N PHE A 112 -11.43 -9.92 8.02
CA PHE A 112 -11.96 -8.56 8.19
C PHE A 112 -13.14 -8.59 9.14
N ALA A 113 -12.89 -8.30 10.43
CA ALA A 113 -13.90 -8.38 11.47
C ALA A 113 -15.10 -7.44 11.26
N ALA A 114 -16.30 -7.94 11.54
CA ALA A 114 -17.56 -7.20 11.40
C ALA A 114 -17.58 -5.85 12.12
N LYS A 115 -16.91 -5.73 13.30
CA LYS A 115 -16.79 -4.48 14.07
C LYS A 115 -16.18 -3.31 13.28
N THR A 116 -15.36 -3.64 12.28
CA THR A 116 -14.64 -2.67 11.44
C THR A 116 -15.38 -2.39 10.12
N THR A 117 -16.34 -3.23 9.76
CA THR A 117 -17.08 -3.12 8.49
C THR A 117 -18.40 -2.38 8.68
N LYS A 118 -18.71 -1.42 7.79
CA LYS A 118 -20.00 -0.71 7.77
C LYS A 118 -21.21 -1.66 7.61
N THR A 119 -20.97 -2.87 7.11
CA THR A 119 -21.98 -3.90 6.84
C THR A 119 -22.24 -4.84 8.02
N ARG A 120 -21.45 -4.77 9.11
CA ARG A 120 -21.53 -5.72 10.25
C ARG A 120 -21.43 -7.20 9.83
N THR A 121 -20.71 -7.48 8.74
CA THR A 121 -20.52 -8.85 8.24
C THR A 121 -19.03 -9.11 8.13
N THR A 122 -18.56 -10.16 8.81
CA THR A 122 -17.17 -10.60 8.71
C THR A 122 -16.90 -11.11 7.30
N ARG A 123 -15.79 -10.68 6.70
CA ARG A 123 -15.33 -11.16 5.38
C ARG A 123 -13.99 -11.85 5.54
N GLU A 124 -13.85 -13.01 4.91
CA GLU A 124 -12.66 -13.85 5.01
C GLU A 124 -12.14 -14.22 3.61
N PRO A 125 -11.61 -13.25 2.85
CA PRO A 125 -10.98 -13.55 1.56
C PRO A 125 -9.76 -14.46 1.74
N PHE A 126 -9.62 -15.39 0.81
CA PHE A 126 -8.46 -16.27 0.72
C PHE A 126 -7.20 -15.50 0.32
N ILE A 127 -6.06 -15.97 0.83
CA ILE A 127 -4.74 -15.43 0.53
C ILE A 127 -4.19 -16.13 -0.72
N SER A 128 -3.93 -15.36 -1.77
CA SER A 128 -3.23 -15.89 -2.96
C SER A 128 -1.75 -16.16 -2.64
N PRO A 129 -1.07 -17.07 -3.35
CA PRO A 129 0.36 -17.33 -3.14
C PRO A 129 1.23 -16.07 -3.25
N ARG A 130 0.91 -15.16 -4.19
CA ARG A 130 1.60 -13.87 -4.33
C ARG A 130 1.36 -12.96 -3.12
N LEU A 131 0.12 -12.86 -2.64
CA LEU A 131 -0.17 -12.07 -1.44
C LEU A 131 0.54 -12.63 -0.20
N ARG A 132 0.62 -13.96 -0.07
CA ARG A 132 1.38 -14.60 1.01
C ARG A 132 2.84 -14.17 0.97
N GLN A 133 3.48 -14.23 -0.21
CA GLN A 133 4.87 -13.82 -0.37
C GLN A 133 5.09 -12.36 0.06
N GLU A 134 4.23 -11.45 -0.40
CA GLU A 134 4.28 -10.03 0.00
C GLU A 134 4.12 -9.84 1.51
N LEU A 135 3.20 -10.57 2.16
CA LEU A 135 2.97 -10.49 3.60
C LEU A 135 4.15 -11.05 4.41
N GLU A 136 4.79 -12.12 3.95
CA GLU A 136 5.96 -12.69 4.64
C GLU A 136 7.21 -11.81 4.48
N MET A 137 7.44 -11.24 3.29
CA MET A 137 8.48 -10.22 3.10
C MET A 137 8.23 -9.03 4.03
N TYR A 138 6.99 -8.54 4.08
CA TYR A 138 6.62 -7.44 4.96
C TYR A 138 6.76 -7.79 6.44
N ARG A 139 6.46 -9.03 6.85
CA ARG A 139 6.68 -9.50 8.23
C ARG A 139 8.16 -9.42 8.63
N GLY A 140 9.06 -9.75 7.71
CA GLY A 140 10.51 -9.60 7.88
C GLY A 140 10.91 -8.15 8.09
N GLU A 141 10.50 -7.26 7.17
CA GLU A 141 10.74 -5.81 7.26
C GLU A 141 10.19 -5.19 8.55
N TRP A 142 8.98 -5.60 8.94
CA TRP A 142 8.34 -5.18 10.19
C TRP A 142 9.20 -5.61 11.38
N ALA A 143 9.67 -6.86 11.40
CA ALA A 143 10.47 -7.37 12.50
C ALA A 143 11.83 -6.68 12.63
N LEU A 144 12.47 -6.37 11.51
CA LEU A 144 13.71 -5.58 11.47
C LEU A 144 13.49 -4.17 12.01
N ARG A 145 12.39 -3.52 11.61
CA ARG A 145 12.07 -2.15 12.05
C ARG A 145 11.81 -2.04 13.55
N TYR A 146 11.14 -3.03 14.14
CA TYR A 146 10.75 -2.99 15.56
C TYR A 146 11.62 -3.86 16.48
N GLY A 147 12.64 -4.53 15.94
CA GLY A 147 13.56 -5.39 16.72
C GLY A 147 12.90 -6.62 17.35
N ARG A 148 11.70 -6.99 16.91
CA ARG A 148 10.96 -8.15 17.43
C ARG A 148 9.97 -8.66 16.40
N ARG A 149 9.50 -9.90 16.56
CA ARG A 149 8.39 -10.41 15.75
C ARG A 149 7.06 -9.72 16.13
N PRO A 150 6.13 -9.56 15.17
CA PRO A 150 4.81 -9.00 15.46
C PRO A 150 3.99 -9.97 16.31
N GLY A 151 3.34 -9.43 17.33
CA GLY A 151 2.33 -10.11 18.14
C GLY A 151 0.94 -9.95 17.53
N SER A 152 -0.01 -10.78 17.96
CA SER A 152 -1.37 -10.80 17.41
C SER A 152 -2.15 -9.48 17.54
N HIS A 153 -1.81 -8.67 18.53
CA HIS A 153 -2.48 -7.40 18.84
C HIS A 153 -1.85 -6.19 18.16
N ASP A 154 -0.67 -6.37 17.55
CA ASP A 154 0.01 -5.29 16.84
C ASP A 154 -0.75 -4.93 15.57
N TRP A 155 -0.75 -3.63 15.25
CA TRP A 155 -1.27 -3.15 13.98
C TRP A 155 -0.48 -3.75 12.83
N LEU A 156 -1.20 -4.20 11.80
CA LEU A 156 -0.57 -4.66 10.58
C LEU A 156 0.15 -3.50 9.88
N PHE A 157 -0.51 -2.35 9.80
CA PHE A 157 0.04 -1.13 9.21
C PHE A 157 0.17 -0.05 10.29
N CYS A 158 1.37 0.11 10.82
CA CYS A 158 1.66 1.10 11.84
C CYS A 158 1.74 2.52 11.26
N GLY A 159 1.28 3.50 12.03
CA GLY A 159 1.45 4.91 11.75
C GLY A 159 2.83 5.41 12.18
N ARG A 160 2.90 6.69 12.55
CA ARG A 160 4.15 7.29 13.07
C ARG A 160 4.67 6.56 14.31
N TRP A 161 3.75 6.08 15.15
CA TRP A 161 4.04 5.29 16.33
C TRP A 161 3.46 3.89 16.18
N ALA A 162 4.15 2.88 16.71
CA ALA A 162 3.73 1.48 16.64
C ALA A 162 2.36 1.21 17.30
N THR A 163 1.95 2.09 18.22
CA THR A 163 0.67 2.04 18.94
C THR A 163 -0.53 2.46 18.10
N GLU A 164 -0.30 3.10 16.96
CA GLU A 164 -1.35 3.66 16.11
C GLU A 164 -1.33 3.03 14.72
N SER A 165 -2.51 2.94 14.10
CA SER A 165 -2.63 2.53 12.70
C SER A 165 -2.24 3.67 11.75
N LEU A 166 -1.74 3.33 10.57
CA LEU A 166 -1.54 4.28 9.48
C LEU A 166 -2.87 4.99 9.14
N THR A 167 -2.82 6.31 8.96
CA THR A 167 -4.04 7.09 8.69
C THR A 167 -4.45 7.01 7.23
N ARG A 168 -5.76 7.12 6.95
CA ARG A 168 -6.29 7.16 5.57
C ARG A 168 -5.67 8.30 4.75
N GLN A 169 -5.45 9.46 5.37
CA GLN A 169 -4.85 10.60 4.70
C GLN A 169 -3.40 10.33 4.30
N ALA A 170 -2.62 9.67 5.16
CA ALA A 170 -1.25 9.28 4.83
C ALA A 170 -1.23 8.26 3.69
N ALA A 171 -2.11 7.26 3.71
CA ALA A 171 -2.25 6.28 2.63
C ALA A 171 -2.66 6.92 1.30
N ASP A 172 -3.62 7.86 1.30
CA ASP A 172 -4.05 8.57 0.09
C ASP A 172 -2.96 9.48 -0.47
N LYS A 173 -2.24 10.19 0.42
CA LYS A 173 -1.12 11.04 0.03
C LYS A 173 0.00 10.21 -0.61
N ALA A 174 0.39 9.10 0.02
CA ALA A 174 1.42 8.21 -0.52
C ALA A 174 1.02 7.68 -1.90
N LEU A 175 -0.23 7.24 -2.07
CA LEU A 175 -0.75 6.78 -3.35
C LEU A 175 -0.64 7.87 -4.43
N ARG A 176 -1.13 9.09 -4.16
CA ARG A 176 -1.07 10.19 -5.13
C ARG A 176 0.35 10.55 -5.52
N THR A 177 1.27 10.60 -4.55
CA THR A 177 2.68 10.89 -4.82
C THR A 177 3.30 9.80 -5.69
N THR A 178 3.03 8.52 -5.41
CA THR A 178 3.55 7.41 -6.20
C THR A 178 2.96 7.36 -7.60
N LEU A 179 1.65 7.60 -7.76
CA LEU A 179 1.01 7.65 -9.07
C LEU A 179 1.67 8.70 -9.97
N ASN A 180 1.89 9.91 -9.44
CA ASN A 180 2.56 10.98 -10.17
C ASN A 180 4.02 10.63 -10.48
N GLY A 181 4.75 10.04 -9.54
CA GLY A 181 6.16 9.67 -9.73
C GLY A 181 6.36 8.52 -10.72
N ALA A 182 5.40 7.60 -10.80
CA ALA A 182 5.45 6.43 -11.69
C ALA A 182 4.79 6.68 -13.06
N GLY A 183 4.26 7.88 -13.32
CA GLY A 183 3.55 8.19 -14.57
C GLY A 183 2.24 7.40 -14.74
N LEU A 184 1.61 7.00 -13.64
CA LEU A 184 0.36 6.23 -13.62
C LEU A 184 -0.88 7.15 -13.66
N PRO A 185 -2.07 6.62 -14.01
CA PRO A 185 -3.29 7.42 -14.12
C PRO A 185 -3.63 8.23 -12.85
N SER A 186 -3.73 9.55 -12.99
CA SER A 186 -3.96 10.49 -11.89
C SER A 186 -5.37 10.43 -11.26
N GLY A 187 -6.33 9.81 -11.96
CA GLY A 187 -7.68 9.55 -11.45
C GLY A 187 -7.81 8.34 -10.52
N CYS A 188 -6.69 7.65 -10.24
CA CYS A 188 -6.67 6.51 -9.34
C CYS A 188 -6.75 6.96 -7.87
N SER A 189 -7.57 6.26 -7.09
CA SER A 189 -7.73 6.47 -5.64
C SER A 189 -7.64 5.15 -4.89
N LEU A 190 -7.67 5.19 -3.56
CA LEU A 190 -7.73 3.98 -2.74
C LEU A 190 -8.95 3.07 -3.06
N HIS A 191 -10.02 3.62 -3.66
CA HIS A 191 -11.16 2.80 -4.11
C HIS A 191 -10.88 2.07 -5.43
N SER A 192 -9.94 2.56 -6.24
CA SER A 192 -9.57 1.97 -7.53
C SER A 192 -9.06 0.54 -7.38
N PHE A 193 -8.38 0.19 -6.30
CA PHE A 193 -7.94 -1.19 -6.04
C PHE A 193 -9.07 -2.21 -6.09
N ARG A 194 -10.17 -1.91 -5.38
CA ARG A 194 -11.37 -2.77 -5.39
C ARG A 194 -11.99 -2.83 -6.77
N ARG A 195 -12.07 -1.69 -7.46
CA ARG A 195 -12.66 -1.62 -8.81
C ARG A 195 -11.84 -2.44 -9.80
N SER A 196 -10.52 -2.25 -9.82
CA SER A 196 -9.61 -3.02 -10.66
C SER A 196 -9.71 -4.52 -10.40
N LEU A 197 -9.83 -4.94 -9.14
CA LEU A 197 -10.04 -6.35 -8.82
C LEU A 197 -11.37 -6.84 -9.39
N ALA A 198 -12.47 -6.10 -9.18
CA ALA A 198 -13.78 -6.47 -9.70
C ALA A 198 -13.79 -6.58 -11.24
N THR A 199 -13.22 -5.58 -11.93
CA THR A 199 -13.09 -5.57 -13.39
C THR A 199 -12.20 -6.71 -13.89
N THR A 200 -11.08 -7.00 -13.22
CA THR A 200 -10.19 -8.10 -13.63
C THR A 200 -10.87 -9.47 -13.44
N MET A 201 -11.63 -9.64 -12.36
CA MET A 201 -12.42 -10.87 -12.15
C MET A 201 -13.55 -10.99 -13.18
N ALA A 202 -14.22 -9.89 -13.52
CA ALA A 202 -15.26 -9.89 -14.55
C ALA A 202 -14.66 -10.27 -15.93
N ASN A 203 -13.54 -9.64 -16.31
CA ASN A 203 -12.87 -9.90 -17.58
C ASN A 203 -12.29 -11.32 -17.71
N SER A 204 -12.03 -12.00 -16.60
CA SER A 204 -11.62 -13.42 -16.61
C SER A 204 -12.80 -14.41 -16.68
N GLY A 205 -14.04 -13.93 -16.79
CA GLY A 205 -15.24 -14.77 -16.82
C GLY A 205 -15.63 -15.33 -15.45
N THR A 206 -15.15 -14.74 -14.35
CA THR A 206 -15.49 -15.21 -13.00
C THR A 206 -16.99 -15.00 -12.73
N ASN A 207 -17.64 -16.00 -12.13
CA ASN A 207 -19.06 -15.92 -11.78
C ASN A 207 -19.36 -14.69 -10.89
N LEU A 208 -20.40 -13.93 -11.25
CA LEU A 208 -20.78 -12.69 -10.57
C LEU A 208 -21.04 -12.86 -9.06
N ARG A 209 -21.56 -14.03 -8.63
CA ARG A 209 -21.76 -14.30 -7.20
C ARG A 209 -20.44 -14.44 -6.45
N ILE A 210 -19.41 -14.98 -7.09
CA ILE A 210 -18.05 -15.04 -6.54
C ILE A 210 -17.52 -13.62 -6.40
N ILE A 211 -17.61 -12.80 -7.45
CA ILE A 211 -17.18 -11.40 -7.42
C ILE A 211 -17.95 -10.60 -6.35
N GLN A 212 -19.25 -10.83 -6.20
CA GLN A 212 -20.08 -10.19 -5.17
C GLN A 212 -19.59 -10.54 -3.76
N ARG A 213 -19.33 -11.83 -3.49
CA ARG A 213 -18.78 -12.30 -2.21
C ARG A 213 -17.40 -11.70 -1.93
N PHE A 214 -16.56 -11.62 -2.97
CA PHE A 214 -15.22 -11.02 -2.89
C PHE A 214 -15.24 -9.52 -2.68
N THR A 215 -16.20 -8.78 -3.24
CA THR A 215 -16.27 -7.31 -3.10
C THR A 215 -17.12 -6.85 -1.90
N GLY A 216 -17.99 -7.72 -1.39
CA GLY A 216 -18.88 -7.44 -0.27
C GLY A 216 -20.03 -6.49 -0.64
N HIS A 217 -20.46 -6.49 -1.91
CA HIS A 217 -21.61 -5.72 -2.37
C HIS A 217 -22.93 -6.36 -1.93
N ARG A 218 -23.86 -5.53 -1.43
CA ARG A 218 -25.17 -6.00 -0.93
C ARG A 218 -26.12 -6.39 -2.06
N SER A 219 -25.98 -5.78 -3.23
CA SER A 219 -26.81 -6.11 -4.40
C SER A 219 -25.94 -6.37 -5.64
N LEU A 220 -26.42 -7.26 -6.50
CA LEU A 220 -25.80 -7.53 -7.81
C LEU A 220 -25.88 -6.31 -8.74
N GLN A 221 -26.86 -5.43 -8.56
CA GLN A 221 -26.95 -4.15 -9.29
C GLN A 221 -25.74 -3.24 -9.05
N GLN A 222 -25.13 -3.26 -7.85
CA GLN A 222 -23.88 -2.53 -7.59
C GLN A 222 -22.69 -3.13 -8.36
N LEU A 223 -22.79 -4.41 -8.74
CA LEU A 223 -21.78 -5.11 -9.50
C LEU A 223 -22.00 -4.98 -11.02
N ALA A 224 -23.23 -4.75 -11.46
CA ALA A 224 -23.59 -4.65 -12.89
C ALA A 224 -22.78 -3.59 -13.64
N ALA A 225 -22.39 -2.49 -12.97
CA ALA A 225 -21.55 -1.44 -13.55
C ALA A 225 -20.10 -1.87 -13.88
N TYR A 226 -19.67 -3.07 -13.50
CA TYR A 226 -18.34 -3.61 -13.78
C TYR A 226 -18.33 -4.72 -14.82
N ILE A 227 -19.49 -5.01 -15.42
CA ILE A 227 -19.67 -6.07 -16.41
C ILE A 227 -19.77 -5.39 -17.77
N ASP A 228 -18.68 -5.41 -18.52
CA ASP A 228 -18.78 -5.32 -19.98
C ASP A 228 -18.88 -6.76 -20.49
N VAL A 229 -20.00 -7.10 -21.12
CA VAL A 229 -20.14 -8.39 -21.81
C VAL A 229 -19.30 -8.27 -23.07
N GLU A 230 -18.05 -8.69 -22.98
CA GLU A 230 -17.18 -8.77 -24.14
C GLU A 230 -17.56 -10.01 -24.95
N THR A 231 -17.58 -9.91 -26.29
CA THR A 231 -17.90 -11.03 -27.20
C THR A 231 -17.00 -12.25 -27.00
N SER A 232 -15.84 -12.07 -26.37
CA SER A 232 -14.93 -13.13 -25.91
C SER A 232 -15.60 -14.07 -24.88
N HIS A 233 -16.40 -13.52 -23.95
CA HIS A 233 -17.10 -14.29 -22.93
C HIS A 233 -18.28 -15.07 -23.48
N GLU A 234 -18.99 -14.52 -24.47
CA GLU A 234 -20.07 -15.22 -25.17
C GLU A 234 -19.55 -16.45 -25.89
N ARG A 235 -18.43 -16.32 -26.61
CA ARG A 235 -17.77 -17.42 -27.30
C ARG A 235 -17.25 -18.48 -26.31
N ALA A 236 -16.66 -18.07 -25.19
CA ALA A 236 -16.20 -19.00 -24.16
C ALA A 236 -17.36 -19.74 -23.49
N ALA A 237 -18.47 -19.06 -23.23
CA ALA A 237 -19.67 -19.66 -22.66
C ALA A 237 -20.34 -20.65 -23.63
N LEU A 238 -20.40 -20.30 -24.92
CA LEU A 238 -20.91 -21.22 -25.96
C LEU A 238 -19.99 -22.42 -26.16
N ALA A 239 -18.67 -22.23 -26.20
CA ALA A 239 -17.70 -23.32 -26.31
C ALA A 239 -17.75 -24.29 -25.11
N ALA A 240 -18.17 -23.82 -23.93
CA ALA A 240 -18.35 -24.68 -22.77
C ALA A 240 -19.58 -25.61 -22.87
N LEU A 241 -20.49 -25.37 -23.82
CA LEU A 241 -21.67 -26.20 -24.04
C LEU A 241 -21.42 -27.40 -24.98
N GLY A 242 -20.26 -27.45 -25.65
CA GLY A 242 -19.90 -28.49 -26.62
C GLY A 242 -19.63 -27.93 -28.00
#